data_AF-A0AAN8DIQ1-F1
#
_entry.id   AF-A0AAN8DIQ1-F1
#
_cell.length_a   1.000
_cell.length_b   1.000
_cell.length_c   1.000
_cell.angle_alpha   90.00
_cell.angle_beta   90.00
_cell.angle_gamma   90.00
#
_symmetry.space_group_name_H-M   'P 1'
#
loop_
_entity.id
_entity.type
_entity.pdbx_description
1 polymer ?
#
loop_
_entity_poly.entity_id
_entity_poly.type
_entity_poly.pdbx_seq_one_letter_code
_entity_poly.pdbx_strand_id
1 'polypeptide(L)'
;MLFFFSSSPDPTTSAPPLHLEMELELLENEKQDAIWSYPTCPDVEECRLGLHNCHSFATCINTPTSYECHCERGYTRDGTLHCNQT
;
A
#
# COMPACT_ATOMS: atom_id res chain seq x y z
N MET A 1 -16.23 38.46 21.22
CA MET A 1 -17.15 38.14 20.10
C MET A 1 -16.56 38.81 18.86
N LEU A 2 -16.27 38.15 17.75
CA LEU A 2 -16.94 37.05 17.08
C LEU A 2 -15.94 36.07 16.44
N PHE A 3 -16.35 34.80 16.39
CA PHE A 3 -15.74 33.74 15.61
C PHE A 3 -16.00 33.95 14.11
N PHE A 4 -15.02 33.65 13.27
CA PHE A 4 -15.28 33.08 11.94
C PHE A 4 -14.49 31.78 11.82
N PHE A 5 -15.23 30.67 11.79
CA PHE A 5 -14.74 29.37 11.36
C PHE A 5 -14.71 29.31 9.82
N SER A 6 -13.82 28.46 9.31
CA SER A 6 -13.85 27.79 8.00
C SER A 6 -13.23 28.51 6.81
N SER A 7 -11.98 28.14 6.50
CA SER A 7 -11.55 27.88 5.13
C SER A 7 -10.54 26.74 5.18
N SER A 8 -10.96 25.57 4.69
CA SER A 8 -10.13 24.38 4.45
C SER A 8 -8.83 24.75 3.71
N PRO A 9 -7.70 24.10 3.98
CA PRO A 9 -6.56 24.19 3.07
C PRO A 9 -6.87 23.42 1.78
N ASP A 10 -6.93 24.13 0.65
CA ASP A 10 -7.11 23.55 -0.68
C ASP A 10 -5.82 22.88 -1.21
N PRO A 11 -5.94 21.90 -2.12
CA PRO A 11 -4.90 20.96 -2.52
C PRO A 11 -4.14 21.44 -3.76
N THR A 12 -3.19 22.38 -3.63
CA THR A 12 -2.37 22.82 -4.77
C THR A 12 -0.93 23.12 -4.37
N THR A 13 -0.17 22.07 -4.03
CA THR A 13 1.30 22.17 -4.08
C THR A 13 1.79 21.48 -5.34
N SER A 14 1.80 22.25 -6.43
CA SER A 14 2.41 21.93 -7.71
C SER A 14 3.92 21.70 -7.53
N ALA A 15 4.40 20.47 -7.72
CA ALA A 15 5.81 20.20 -7.94
C ALA A 15 6.22 20.63 -9.37
N PRO A 16 7.41 21.24 -9.57
CA PRO A 16 7.84 21.81 -10.86
C PRO A 16 8.35 20.75 -11.87
N PRO A 17 8.41 21.07 -13.19
CA PRO A 17 8.88 20.14 -14.22
C PRO A 17 10.40 20.25 -14.40
N LEU A 18 11.07 19.13 -14.68
CA LEU A 18 12.31 19.13 -15.46
C LEU A 18 12.56 17.77 -16.11
N HIS A 19 12.54 17.81 -17.43
CA HIS A 19 13.00 16.82 -18.39
C HIS A 19 14.50 16.57 -18.19
N LEU A 20 14.96 15.31 -18.13
CA LEU A 20 16.23 14.90 -18.74
C LEU A 20 16.37 13.35 -18.80
N GLU A 21 16.15 12.84 -20.02
CA GLU A 21 16.74 11.70 -20.73
C GLU A 21 17.27 10.47 -19.95
N MET A 22 16.65 9.30 -20.20
CA MET A 22 17.21 7.98 -19.88
C MET A 22 17.21 7.07 -21.12
N GLU A 23 18.16 7.29 -22.03
CA GLU A 23 18.35 6.47 -23.23
C GLU A 23 18.28 4.96 -22.96
N LEU A 24 17.63 4.28 -23.90
CA LEU A 24 17.40 2.85 -23.92
C LEU A 24 18.70 2.06 -24.02
N GLU A 25 18.80 0.97 -23.27
CA GLU A 25 19.42 -0.25 -23.78
C GLU A 25 18.43 -1.40 -23.70
N LEU A 26 17.95 -1.77 -24.88
CA LEU A 26 17.15 -2.97 -25.14
C LEU A 26 18.06 -4.19 -24.97
N LEU A 27 17.61 -5.17 -24.17
CA LEU A 27 17.47 -6.59 -24.53
C LEU A 27 17.43 -7.43 -23.25
N GLU A 28 16.26 -7.98 -22.91
CA GLU A 28 16.09 -9.36 -22.43
C GLU A 28 14.61 -9.65 -22.11
N ASN A 29 13.94 -10.32 -23.06
CA ASN A 29 13.15 -11.54 -22.90
C ASN A 29 12.15 -11.69 -21.71
N GLU A 30 10.86 -11.75 -22.09
CA GLU A 30 9.73 -12.48 -21.48
C GLU A 30 9.34 -12.30 -20.00
N LYS A 31 8.05 -11.98 -19.79
CA LYS A 31 7.30 -11.88 -18.52
C LYS A 31 7.73 -10.71 -17.62
N GLN A 32 6.85 -9.81 -17.19
CA GLN A 32 5.50 -10.02 -16.70
C GLN A 32 4.88 -8.62 -16.52
N ASP A 33 3.71 -8.37 -17.11
CA ASP A 33 2.67 -7.42 -16.66
C ASP A 33 3.11 -6.30 -15.70
N ALA A 34 4.03 -5.42 -16.15
CA ALA A 34 4.53 -4.31 -15.34
C ALA A 34 3.49 -3.17 -15.27
N ILE A 35 2.47 -3.37 -14.45
CA ILE A 35 1.63 -2.30 -13.94
C ILE A 35 2.41 -1.66 -12.79
N TRP A 36 2.94 -0.47 -13.07
CA TRP A 36 3.54 0.52 -12.16
C TRP A 36 5.01 0.32 -11.74
N SER A 37 5.92 0.98 -12.46
CA SER A 37 7.30 1.22 -12.02
C SER A 37 7.34 2.48 -11.14
N TYR A 38 7.20 2.31 -9.83
CA TYR A 38 7.63 3.33 -8.87
C TYR A 38 9.16 3.25 -8.73
N PRO A 39 9.88 4.38 -8.56
CA PRO A 39 11.30 4.34 -8.22
C PRO A 39 11.46 3.49 -6.97
N THR A 40 12.34 2.48 -7.04
CA THR A 40 12.53 1.37 -6.09
C THR A 40 12.29 1.75 -4.62
N CYS A 41 11.03 1.68 -4.19
CA CYS A 41 10.69 1.54 -2.80
C CYS A 41 10.79 0.05 -2.54
N PRO A 42 11.78 -0.43 -1.76
CA PRO A 42 11.81 -1.84 -1.40
C PRO A 42 10.51 -2.20 -0.69
N ASP A 43 9.88 -3.29 -1.12
CA ASP A 43 8.71 -3.84 -0.46
C ASP A 43 9.07 -4.14 1.01
N VAL A 44 8.25 -3.67 1.94
CA VAL A 44 8.47 -3.92 3.36
C VAL A 44 7.81 -5.25 3.69
N GLU A 45 8.53 -6.17 4.33
CA GLU A 45 7.94 -7.46 4.68
C GLU A 45 7.21 -7.39 6.04
N GLU A 46 6.08 -6.67 6.12
CA GLU A 46 5.40 -6.40 7.40
C GLU A 46 5.00 -7.68 8.14
N CYS A 47 4.62 -8.75 7.44
CA CYS A 47 4.29 -10.03 8.08
C CYS A 47 5.49 -10.67 8.80
N ARG A 48 6.69 -10.61 8.19
CA ARG A 48 7.91 -11.17 8.79
C ARG A 48 8.43 -10.30 9.93
N LEU A 49 8.29 -8.98 9.78
CA LEU A 49 8.74 -8.00 10.76
C LEU A 49 7.74 -7.79 11.91
N GLY A 50 6.54 -8.36 11.83
CA GLY A 50 5.48 -8.17 12.83
C GLY A 50 4.95 -6.73 12.86
N LEU A 51 5.04 -6.02 11.73
CA LEU A 51 4.58 -4.62 11.57
C LEU A 51 3.11 -4.52 11.11
N HIS A 52 2.41 -5.65 11.06
CA HIS A 52 1.00 -5.72 10.70
C HIS A 52 0.08 -5.52 11.91
N ASN A 53 -1.17 -5.16 11.64
CA ASN A 53 -2.24 -5.03 12.64
C ASN A 53 -3.33 -6.11 12.48
N CYS A 54 -3.00 -7.26 11.88
CA CYS A 54 -3.94 -8.38 11.76
C CYS A 54 -4.50 -8.83 13.12
N HIS A 55 -5.76 -9.25 13.10
CA HIS A 55 -6.45 -9.83 14.25
C HIS A 55 -5.74 -11.11 14.72
N SER A 56 -5.90 -11.47 16.00
CA SER A 56 -5.27 -12.67 16.58
C SER A 56 -5.73 -14.00 15.96
N PHE A 57 -6.87 -13.99 15.27
CA PHE A 57 -7.41 -15.12 14.50
C PHE A 57 -7.32 -14.85 12.98
N ALA A 58 -6.32 -14.08 12.55
CA ALA A 58 -6.04 -13.82 11.16
C ALA A 58 -4.57 -14.06 10.82
N THR A 59 -4.34 -14.51 9.60
CA THR A 59 -3.02 -14.73 9.01
C THR A 59 -2.64 -13.52 8.16
N CYS A 60 -1.43 -12.99 8.39
CA CYS A 60 -0.84 -11.95 7.55
C CYS A 60 -0.27 -12.54 6.26
N ILE A 61 -0.52 -11.89 5.13
CA ILE A 61 -0.03 -12.27 3.80
C ILE A 61 0.59 -11.03 3.13
N ASN A 62 1.89 -11.05 2.82
CA ASN A 62 2.53 -9.96 2.07
C ASN A 62 2.02 -9.94 0.62
N THR A 63 1.89 -8.74 0.07
CA THR A 63 1.47 -8.45 -1.31
C THR A 63 2.48 -7.47 -1.93
N PRO A 64 2.60 -7.36 -3.27
CA PRO A 64 3.63 -6.52 -3.92
C PRO A 64 3.62 -5.01 -3.62
N THR A 65 2.66 -4.54 -2.81
CA THR A 65 2.46 -3.13 -2.47
C THR A 65 2.15 -2.93 -0.97
N SER A 66 1.93 -3.99 -0.18
CA SER A 66 1.42 -3.94 1.21
C SER A 66 1.31 -5.36 1.81
N TYR A 67 0.45 -5.57 2.80
CA TYR A 67 -0.02 -6.86 3.30
C TYR A 67 -1.56 -6.93 3.38
N GLU A 68 -2.08 -8.14 3.48
CA GLU A 68 -3.48 -8.45 3.76
C GLU A 68 -3.61 -9.33 5.02
N CYS A 69 -4.74 -9.23 5.71
CA CYS A 69 -5.08 -10.07 6.86
C CYS A 69 -6.26 -10.98 6.52
N HIS A 70 -6.05 -12.28 6.52
CA HIS A 70 -7.11 -13.27 6.25
C HIS A 70 -7.53 -13.98 7.54
N CYS A 71 -8.81 -13.91 7.90
CA CYS A 71 -9.32 -14.67 9.04
C CYS A 71 -9.08 -16.18 8.86
N GLU A 72 -8.80 -16.86 9.97
CA GLU A 72 -8.63 -18.31 10.01
C GLU A 72 -9.89 -19.05 9.57
N ARG A 73 -9.75 -20.34 9.23
CA ARG A 73 -10.89 -21.18 8.83
C ARG A 73 -11.96 -21.18 9.91
N GLY A 74 -13.20 -20.91 9.51
CA GLY A 74 -14.34 -20.83 10.42
C GLY A 74 -14.51 -19.44 11.05
N TYR A 75 -13.72 -18.45 10.62
CA TYR A 75 -13.92 -17.04 10.97
C TYR A 75 -14.11 -16.19 9.71
N THR A 76 -14.86 -15.10 9.82
CA THR A 76 -15.11 -14.15 8.72
C THR A 76 -15.05 -12.70 9.22
N ARG A 77 -14.97 -11.72 8.29
CA ARG A 77 -14.92 -10.25 8.42
C ARG A 77 -13.60 -9.63 7.94
N ASP A 78 -13.19 -8.48 8.51
CA ASP A 78 -12.15 -7.59 8.01
C ASP A 78 -10.71 -8.08 8.22
N GLY A 79 -10.49 -9.13 9.03
CA GLY A 79 -9.16 -9.70 9.27
C GLY A 79 -8.22 -8.85 10.14
N THR A 80 -8.45 -7.53 10.25
CA THR A 80 -7.68 -6.59 11.07
C THR A 80 -8.36 -6.33 12.42
N LEU A 81 -9.63 -5.93 12.39
CA LEU A 81 -10.40 -5.61 13.61
C LEU A 81 -11.29 -6.75 14.10
N HIS A 82 -11.85 -7.52 13.18
CA HIS A 82 -12.80 -8.58 13.52
C HIS A 82 -12.52 -9.84 12.70
N CYS A 83 -12.43 -10.96 13.43
CA CYS A 83 -12.64 -12.29 12.89
C CYS A 83 -13.70 -12.95 13.77
N ASN A 84 -14.91 -13.08 13.24
CA ASN A 84 -16.04 -13.65 13.97
C ASN A 84 -16.25 -15.10 13.53
N GLN A 85 -16.38 -15.99 14.52
CA GLN A 85 -16.61 -17.41 14.25
C GLN A 85 -17.96 -17.61 13.52
N THR A 86 -17.96 -18.45 12.50
CA THR A 86 -19.11 -18.78 11.64
C THR A 86 -19.56 -20.21 11.88
#